data_AF-A0A561R2B6-F1
#
_entry.id   AF-A0A561R2B6-F1
#
_cell.length_a   1.000
_cell.length_b   1.000
_cell.length_c   1.000
_cell.angle_alpha   90.00
_cell.angle_beta   90.00
_cell.angle_gamma   90.00
#
_symmetry.space_group_name_H-M   'P 1'
#
loop_
_entity.id
_entity.type
_entity.pdbx_description
1 polymer ?
#
loop_
_entity_poly.entity_id
_entity_poly.type
_entity_poly.pdbx_seq_one_letter_code
_entity_poly.pdbx_strand_id
1 'polypeptide(L)'
;MNAITIRNLSDEVSRALEARAAENGTTAEMEAERILEDALAIAGSDAKAGPADEPKVGLGTALRQLGEKYPELADIDFSRDQTPAWGPSFE
;
A
#
# COMPACT_ATOMS: atom_id res chain seq x y z
N MET A 1 -9.42 11.96 0.80
CA MET A 1 -8.20 12.75 1.01
C MET A 1 -7.62 12.31 2.34
N ASN A 2 -6.48 11.62 2.33
CA ASN A 2 -5.80 11.23 3.56
C ASN A 2 -4.84 12.37 3.91
N ALA A 3 -4.78 12.75 5.18
CA ALA A 3 -3.99 13.89 5.64
C ALA A 3 -3.29 13.52 6.94
N ILE A 4 -2.03 13.95 7.06
CA ILE A 4 -1.21 13.72 8.25
C ILE A 4 -0.84 15.09 8.83
N THR A 5 -1.01 15.27 10.13
CA THR A 5 -0.53 16.45 10.84
C THR A 5 0.68 16.09 11.68
N ILE A 6 1.84 16.65 11.36
CA ILE A 6 3.05 16.53 12.18
C ILE A 6 3.06 17.71 13.16
N ARG A 7 3.03 17.41 14.46
CA ARG A 7 3.11 18.42 15.53
C ARG A 7 4.49 18.42 16.16
N ASN A 8 4.93 19.58 16.65
CA ASN A 8 6.22 19.77 17.30
C ASN A 8 7.43 19.41 16.41
N LEU A 9 7.34 19.71 15.11
CA LEU A 9 8.49 19.64 14.22
C LEU A 9 9.52 20.70 14.63
N SER A 10 10.81 20.36 14.68
CA SER A 10 11.82 21.35 15.02
C SER A 10 11.92 22.44 13.95
N ASP A 11 12.19 23.67 14.38
CA ASP A 11 12.32 24.82 13.47
C ASP A 11 13.41 24.62 12.41
N GLU A 12 14.45 23.87 12.75
CA GLU A 12 15.52 23.51 11.82
C GLU A 12 15.02 22.59 10.69
N VAL A 13 14.24 21.56 11.04
CA VAL A 13 13.68 20.65 10.04
C VAL A 13 12.62 21.35 9.19
N SER A 14 11.79 22.22 9.78
CA SER A 14 10.82 23.03 9.01
C SER A 14 11.53 23.90 7.97
N ARG A 15 12.60 24.60 8.37
CA ARG A 15 13.38 25.44 7.46
C ARG A 15 14.11 24.64 6.38
N ALA A 16 14.67 23.49 6.73
CA ALA A 16 15.31 22.62 5.76
C ALA A 16 14.31 22.12 4.70
N LEU A 17 13.08 21.81 5.11
CA LEU A 17 12.02 21.35 4.20
C LEU A 17 11.55 22.48 3.27
N GLU A 18 11.40 23.70 3.80
CA GLU A 18 11.07 24.89 2.99
C GLU A 18 12.18 25.25 2.00
N ALA A 19 13.45 25.19 2.42
CA ALA A 19 14.59 25.45 1.54
C ALA A 19 14.63 24.44 0.39
N ARG A 20 14.44 23.14 0.69
CA ARG A 20 14.38 22.08 -0.31
C ARG A 20 13.21 22.27 -1.29
N ALA A 21 12.05 22.69 -0.80
CA ALA A 21 10.90 22.99 -1.64
C ALA A 21 11.17 24.16 -2.60
N ALA A 22 11.84 25.22 -2.11
CA ALA A 22 12.24 26.35 -2.94
C ALA A 22 13.25 25.96 -4.02
N GLU A 23 14.21 25.08 -3.71
CA GLU A 23 15.19 24.56 -4.66
C GLU A 23 14.54 23.72 -5.78
N ASN A 24 13.55 22.89 -5.42
CA ASN A 24 12.86 22.00 -6.35
C ASN A 24 11.69 22.68 -7.09
N GLY A 25 11.33 23.91 -6.73
CA GLY A 25 10.15 24.61 -7.26
C GLY A 25 8.83 23.95 -6.86
N THR A 26 8.82 23.25 -5.71
CA THR A 26 7.70 22.50 -5.17
C THR A 26 7.18 23.15 -3.88
N THR A 27 6.15 22.57 -3.27
CA THR A 27 5.69 22.98 -1.93
C THR A 27 6.33 22.10 -0.87
N ALA A 28 6.42 22.63 0.35
CA ALA A 28 6.87 21.86 1.51
C ALA A 28 6.05 20.57 1.71
N GLU A 29 4.73 20.61 1.44
CA GLU A 29 3.86 19.44 1.52
C GLU A 29 4.25 18.35 0.50
N MET A 30 4.49 18.73 -0.77
CA MET A 30 4.92 17.76 -1.79
C MET A 30 6.30 17.17 -1.50
N GLU A 31 7.22 17.96 -0.93
CA GLU A 31 8.52 17.42 -0.49
C GLU A 31 8.36 16.46 0.69
N ALA A 32 7.50 16.77 1.67
CA ALA A 32 7.23 15.87 2.78
C ALA A 32 6.61 14.56 2.30
N GLU A 33 5.63 14.63 1.39
CA GLU A 33 5.01 13.46 0.77
C GLU A 33 6.06 12.62 0.05
N ARG A 34 6.89 13.23 -0.80
CA ARG A 34 7.93 12.53 -1.54
C ARG A 34 8.97 11.87 -0.63
N ILE A 35 9.41 12.54 0.44
CA ILE A 35 10.34 11.95 1.42
C ILE A 35 9.70 10.73 2.09
N LEU A 36 8.41 10.80 2.44
CA LEU A 36 7.69 9.68 3.02
C LEU A 36 7.52 8.54 2.01
N GLU A 37 7.18 8.84 0.76
CA GLU A 37 7.09 7.85 -0.32
C GLU A 37 8.42 7.13 -0.53
N ASP A 38 9.53 7.87 -0.64
CA ASP A 38 10.87 7.32 -0.80
C ASP A 38 11.29 6.48 0.43
N ALA A 39 10.97 6.95 1.65
CA ALA A 39 11.27 6.22 2.87
C ALA A 39 10.46 4.92 2.99
N LEU A 40 9.17 4.95 2.64
CA LEU A 40 8.31 3.79 2.62
C LEU A 40 8.68 2.84 1.47
N ALA A 41 9.25 3.38 0.39
CA ALA A 41 9.81 2.58 -0.69
C ALA A 41 11.05 1.76 -0.23
N ILE A 42 11.78 2.25 0.76
CA ILE A 42 12.92 1.54 1.36
C ILE A 42 12.45 0.59 2.48
N ALA A 43 11.42 0.97 3.23
CA ALA A 43 10.95 0.25 4.42
C ALA A 43 10.06 -0.98 4.14
N GLY A 44 9.68 -1.23 2.89
CA GLY A 44 8.99 -2.48 2.49
C GLY A 44 7.52 -2.58 2.88
N SER A 45 6.89 -1.49 3.35
CA SER A 45 5.46 -1.47 3.68
C SER A 45 4.63 -1.12 2.44
N ASP A 46 4.23 -2.15 1.71
CA ASP A 46 2.90 -2.32 1.12
C ASP A 46 2.17 -1.04 0.66
N ALA A 47 2.69 -0.47 -0.43
CA ALA A 47 1.89 0.04 -1.54
C ALA A 47 2.70 0.04 -2.85
N LYS A 48 4.02 0.22 -2.78
CA LYS A 48 4.93 0.20 -3.95
C LYS A 48 6.37 -0.23 -3.69
N ALA A 49 6.66 -0.93 -2.58
CA ALA A 49 8.01 -1.43 -2.35
C ALA A 49 8.05 -2.85 -1.77
N GLY A 50 8.39 -3.77 -2.64
CA GLY A 50 9.11 -4.99 -2.27
C GLY A 50 10.61 -4.84 -2.60
N PRO A 51 11.43 -5.83 -2.25
CA PRO A 51 12.84 -5.88 -2.64
C PRO A 51 13.00 -5.65 -4.15
N ALA A 52 14.11 -4.99 -4.51
CA ALA A 52 14.34 -4.26 -5.76
C ALA A 52 14.21 -5.02 -7.10
N ASP A 53 13.82 -6.30 -7.12
CA ASP A 53 13.80 -7.13 -8.33
C ASP A 53 12.43 -7.71 -8.71
N GLU A 54 11.34 -7.40 -7.98
CA GLU A 54 10.00 -7.81 -8.41
C GLU A 54 9.01 -6.64 -8.42
N PRO A 55 8.38 -6.32 -9.58
CA PRO A 55 7.22 -5.47 -9.58
C PRO A 55 6.10 -6.21 -8.84
N LYS A 56 5.92 -5.90 -7.55
CA LYS A 56 4.76 -6.36 -6.78
C LYS A 56 3.52 -5.70 -7.36
N VAL A 57 3.00 -6.28 -8.44
CA VAL A 57 1.65 -6.00 -8.95
C VAL A 57 0.70 -6.07 -7.76
N GLY A 58 -0.04 -5.00 -7.50
CA GLY A 58 -1.00 -5.00 -6.39
C GLY A 58 -1.93 -6.21 -6.52
N LEU A 59 -2.34 -6.80 -5.39
CA LEU A 59 -3.12 -8.05 -5.37
C LEU A 59 -4.30 -8.00 -6.35
N GLY A 60 -5.03 -6.90 -6.42
CA GLY A 60 -6.13 -6.71 -7.38
C GLY A 60 -5.68 -6.73 -8.85
N THR A 61 -4.50 -6.20 -9.17
CA THR A 61 -3.93 -6.27 -10.52
C THR A 61 -3.52 -7.69 -10.87
N ALA A 62 -2.88 -8.40 -9.93
CA ALA A 62 -2.51 -9.80 -10.11
C ALA A 62 -3.75 -10.69 -10.31
N LEU A 63 -4.81 -10.48 -9.51
CA LEU A 63 -6.09 -11.20 -9.65
C LEU A 63 -6.78 -10.88 -10.97
N ARG A 64 -6.76 -9.63 -11.43
CA ARG A 64 -7.30 -9.25 -12.75
C ARG A 64 -6.56 -9.96 -13.88
N GLN A 65 -5.23 -9.93 -13.87
CA GLN A 65 -4.40 -10.62 -14.86
C GLN A 65 -4.65 -12.14 -14.85
N LEU A 66 -4.86 -12.72 -13.68
CA LEU A 66 -5.22 -14.13 -13.53
C LEU A 66 -6.57 -14.44 -14.18
N GLY A 67 -7.59 -13.59 -13.96
CA GLY A 67 -8.90 -13.74 -14.59
C GLY A 67 -8.89 -13.52 -16.10
N GLU A 68 -8.06 -12.61 -16.62
CA GLU A 68 -7.86 -12.42 -18.07
C GLU A 68 -7.19 -13.63 -18.72
N LYS A 69 -6.24 -14.25 -18.01
CA LYS A 69 -5.52 -15.43 -18.48
C LYS A 69 -6.39 -16.70 -18.46
N TYR A 70 -7.31 -16.80 -17.50
CA TYR A 70 -8.17 -17.95 -17.28
C TYR A 70 -9.65 -17.52 -17.13
N PRO A 71 -10.36 -17.26 -18.24
CA PRO A 71 -11.76 -16.82 -18.21
C PRO A 71 -12.70 -17.81 -17.50
N GLU A 72 -12.35 -19.09 -17.48
CA GLU A 72 -13.09 -20.16 -16.79
C GLU A 72 -13.19 -19.97 -15.26
N LEU A 73 -12.32 -19.15 -14.67
CA LEU A 73 -12.40 -18.80 -13.25
C LEU A 73 -13.68 -18.01 -12.92
N ALA A 74 -14.31 -17.37 -13.92
CA ALA A 74 -15.56 -16.64 -13.73
C ALA A 74 -16.75 -17.55 -13.36
N ASP A 75 -16.66 -18.83 -13.73
CA ASP A 75 -17.72 -19.82 -13.51
C ASP A 75 -17.53 -20.63 -12.21
N ILE A 76 -16.45 -20.35 -11.45
CA ILE A 76 -16.19 -21.03 -10.17
C ILE A 76 -17.14 -20.46 -9.11
N ASP A 77 -17.87 -21.35 -8.47
CA ASP A 77 -18.65 -21.01 -7.27
C ASP A 77 -17.71 -20.90 -6.05
N PHE A 78 -17.47 -19.66 -5.61
CA PHE A 78 -16.70 -19.37 -4.40
C PHE A 78 -17.54 -19.41 -3.12
N SER A 79 -18.77 -19.92 -3.18
CA SER A 79 -19.63 -20.08 -2.01
C SER A 79 -18.98 -20.99 -0.98
N ARG A 80 -18.92 -20.50 0.26
CA ARG A 80 -18.45 -21.31 1.39
C ARG A 80 -19.53 -22.30 1.78
N ASP A 81 -19.12 -23.52 2.15
CA ASP A 81 -20.02 -24.48 2.77
C ASP A 81 -20.69 -23.86 4.00
N GLN A 82 -22.02 -23.88 4.02
CA GLN A 82 -22.85 -23.36 5.10
C GLN A 82 -23.30 -24.47 6.07
N THR A 83 -22.84 -25.70 5.88
CA THR A 83 -23.15 -26.82 6.77
C THR A 83 -22.66 -26.47 8.17
N PRO A 84 -23.56 -26.40 9.17
CA PRO A 84 -23.15 -26.17 10.55
C PRO A 84 -22.16 -27.23 10.98
N ALA A 85 -21.10 -26.83 11.67
CA ALA A 85 -20.15 -27.78 12.22
C ALA A 85 -20.88 -28.77 13.14
N TRP A 86 -20.63 -30.07 12.96
CA TRP A 86 -21.18 -31.07 13.87
C TRP A 86 -20.58 -30.87 15.27
N GLY A 87 -21.45 -30.93 16.28
CA GLY A 87 -21.02 -30.98 17.68
C GLY A 87 -20.31 -32.32 17.93
N PRO A 88 -19.27 -32.34 18.80
CA PRO A 88 -18.62 -33.59 19.16
C PRO A 88 -19.63 -34.55 19.83
N SER A 89 -19.72 -35.79 19.34
CA SER A 89 -20.44 -36.88 20.00
C SER A 89 -19.46 -37.67 20.87
N PHE A 90 -19.80 -37.87 22.14
CA PHE A 90 -19.04 -38.70 23.07
C PHE A 90 -19.89 -39.94 23.40
N GLU A 91 -19.96 -40.89 22.47
CA GLU A 91 -20.37 -42.27 22.79
C GLU A 91 -19.19 -43.05 23.36
#